data_AF-A0A5K4F5U6-F1
#
_entry.id   AF-A0A5K4F5U6-F1
#
_cell.length_a   1.000
_cell.length_b   1.000
_cell.length_c   1.000
_cell.angle_alpha   90.00
_cell.angle_beta   90.00
_cell.angle_gamma   90.00
#
_symmetry.space_group_name_H-M   'P 1'
#
loop_
_entity.id
_entity.type
_entity.pdbx_description
1 polymer ?
#
loop_
_entity_poly.entity_id
_entity_poly.type
_entity_poly.pdbx_seq_one_letter_code
_entity_poly.pdbx_strand_id
1 'polypeptide(L)'
;MSKKPKVQFIQNEEPSFIKEFKQRAGIPTAATIDSKRTELTPDDNDDDDRPDEQPQIVFDPCSDVHELEARAFIKQWQYEHKLGYVEETIVKNNEPVLS
;
A
#
# COMPACT_ATOMS: atom_id res chain seq x y z
N MET A 1 -3.51 -39.83 10.44
CA MET A 1 -3.28 -38.98 9.25
C MET A 1 -4.63 -38.57 8.67
N SER A 2 -5.09 -37.35 8.96
CA SER A 2 -6.36 -36.83 8.40
C SER A 2 -6.14 -36.46 6.93
N LYS A 3 -6.82 -37.16 6.01
CA LYS A 3 -6.75 -36.89 4.57
C LYS A 3 -7.66 -35.70 4.27
N LYS A 4 -7.10 -34.62 3.72
CA LYS A 4 -7.88 -33.46 3.28
C LYS A 4 -8.82 -33.91 2.13
N PRO A 5 -10.11 -33.55 2.18
CA PRO A 5 -11.05 -33.89 1.12
C PRO A 5 -10.61 -33.27 -0.21
N LYS A 6 -10.64 -34.06 -1.28
CA LYS A 6 -10.24 -33.66 -2.63
C LYS A 6 -11.40 -32.91 -3.26
N VAL A 7 -11.33 -31.58 -3.29
CA VAL A 7 -12.36 -30.74 -3.92
C VAL A 7 -12.19 -30.83 -5.45
N GLN A 8 -13.25 -31.25 -6.15
CA GLN A 8 -13.31 -31.18 -7.61
C GLN A 8 -14.03 -29.89 -7.98
N PHE A 9 -13.33 -29.00 -8.71
CA PHE A 9 -13.90 -27.77 -9.24
C PHE A 9 -14.26 -27.99 -10.71
N ILE A 10 -15.51 -27.70 -11.07
CA ILE A 10 -15.97 -27.71 -12.46
C ILE A 10 -16.15 -26.25 -12.87
N GLN A 11 -15.40 -25.82 -13.88
CA GLN A 11 -15.53 -24.48 -14.44
C GLN A 11 -16.50 -24.55 -15.63
N ASN A 12 -17.75 -24.15 -15.39
CA ASN A 12 -18.74 -24.03 -16.46
C ASN A 12 -18.49 -22.75 -17.28
N GLU A 13 -18.87 -22.79 -18.56
CA GLU A 13 -18.92 -21.61 -19.41
C GLU A 13 -19.85 -20.55 -18.83
N GLU A 14 -19.49 -19.28 -19.00
CA GLU A 14 -20.30 -18.17 -18.51
C GLU A 14 -21.63 -18.09 -19.30
N PRO A 15 -22.79 -18.04 -18.61
CA PRO A 15 -24.10 -17.97 -19.25
C PRO A 15 -24.31 -16.64 -19.99
N SER A 16 -25.13 -16.66 -21.03
CA SER A 16 -25.34 -15.53 -21.97
C SER A 16 -25.76 -14.23 -21.27
N PHE A 17 -26.61 -14.30 -20.25
CA PHE A 17 -27.09 -13.10 -19.55
C PHE A 17 -25.96 -12.35 -18.83
N ILE A 18 -24.96 -13.04 -18.28
CA ILE A 18 -23.83 -12.39 -17.60
C ILE A 18 -22.89 -11.78 -18.64
N LYS A 19 -22.67 -12.47 -19.77
CA LYS A 19 -21.90 -11.94 -20.91
C LYS A 19 -22.50 -10.63 -21.42
N GLU A 20 -23.81 -10.59 -21.66
CA GLU A 20 -24.51 -9.39 -22.10
C GLU A 20 -24.47 -8.27 -21.05
N PHE A 21 -24.64 -8.60 -19.77
CA PHE A 21 -24.56 -7.64 -18.69
C PHE A 21 -23.18 -6.97 -18.64
N LYS A 22 -22.10 -7.76 -18.67
CA LYS A 22 -20.73 -7.23 -18.67
C LYS A 22 -20.46 -6.33 -19.87
N GLN A 23 -20.93 -6.72 -21.06
CA GLN A 23 -20.80 -5.93 -22.27
C GLN A 23 -21.51 -4.57 -22.15
N ARG A 24 -22.74 -4.54 -21.60
CA ARG A 24 -23.50 -3.28 -21.40
C ARG A 24 -22.88 -2.39 -20.33
N ALA A 25 -22.34 -2.98 -19.27
CA ALA A 25 -21.71 -2.26 -18.17
C ALA A 25 -20.28 -1.77 -18.49
N GLY A 26 -19.73 -2.13 -19.66
CA GLY A 26 -18.34 -1.83 -20.01
C GLY A 26 -17.32 -2.56 -19.14
N ILE A 27 -17.73 -3.65 -18.47
CA ILE A 27 -16.84 -4.46 -17.63
C ILE A 27 -16.02 -5.35 -18.58
N PRO A 28 -14.69 -5.21 -18.62
CA PRO A 28 -13.86 -6.04 -19.48
C PRO A 28 -13.96 -7.51 -19.05
N THR A 29 -14.25 -8.40 -19.99
CA THR A 29 -14.32 -9.86 -19.78
C THR A 29 -13.01 -10.45 -19.25
N ALA A 30 -11.90 -9.73 -19.40
CA ALA A 30 -10.55 -10.12 -19.00
C ALA A 30 -10.16 -9.79 -17.55
N ALA A 31 -11.09 -9.26 -16.73
CA ALA A 31 -10.86 -9.05 -15.29
C ALA A 31 -10.85 -10.39 -14.52
N THR A 32 -9.85 -11.23 -14.81
CA THR A 32 -9.59 -12.51 -14.14
C THR A 32 -8.92 -12.25 -12.77
N ILE A 33 -8.93 -13.21 -11.86
CA ILE A 33 -8.22 -13.11 -10.57
C ILE A 33 -6.75 -12.70 -10.77
N ASP A 34 -6.13 -13.18 -11.85
CA ASP A 34 -4.74 -12.83 -12.19
C ASP A 34 -4.55 -11.35 -12.52
N SER A 35 -5.58 -10.65 -13.03
CA SER A 35 -5.48 -9.21 -13.28
C SER A 35 -5.38 -8.38 -11.99
N LYS A 36 -5.75 -8.95 -10.83
CA LYS A 36 -5.56 -8.33 -9.51
C LYS A 36 -4.15 -8.55 -8.96
N ARG A 37 -3.39 -9.47 -9.55
CA ARG A 37 -2.01 -9.79 -9.17
C ARG A 37 -0.97 -9.04 -10.01
N THR A 38 -1.41 -8.33 -11.05
CA THR A 38 -0.53 -7.47 -11.85
C THR A 38 0.09 -6.41 -10.95
N GLU A 39 1.41 -6.33 -10.96
CA GLU A 39 2.14 -5.25 -10.29
C GLU A 39 1.72 -3.92 -10.92
N LEU A 40 1.17 -3.04 -10.09
CA LEU A 40 0.89 -1.68 -10.50
C LEU A 40 2.22 -0.95 -10.68
N THR A 41 2.29 -0.08 -11.68
CA THR A 41 3.42 0.85 -11.78
C THR A 41 3.48 1.66 -10.49
N PRO A 42 4.65 1.78 -9.84
CA PRO A 42 4.81 2.69 -8.72
C PRO A 42 4.34 4.07 -9.18
N ASP A 43 3.36 4.64 -8.49
CA ASP A 43 3.00 6.03 -8.66
C ASP A 43 3.85 6.81 -7.67
N ASP A 44 4.85 7.53 -8.18
CA ASP A 44 5.74 8.38 -7.36
C ASP A 44 4.96 9.46 -6.58
N ASN A 45 3.67 9.68 -6.89
CA ASN A 45 2.80 10.63 -6.18
C ASN A 45 1.97 9.99 -5.06
N ASP A 46 1.97 8.66 -4.90
CA ASP A 46 1.18 7.97 -3.86
C ASP A 46 1.90 7.97 -2.50
N ASP A 47 3.18 8.38 -2.48
CA ASP A 47 4.01 8.41 -1.27
C ASP A 47 3.85 9.71 -0.46
N ASP A 48 3.24 10.76 -1.01
CA ASP A 48 3.08 12.05 -0.34
C ASP A 48 1.61 12.33 0.01
N ASP A 49 1.34 12.53 1.30
CA ASP A 49 0.00 12.85 1.81
C ASP A 49 -0.58 14.09 1.10
N ARG A 50 -1.78 13.92 0.54
CA ARG A 50 -2.50 15.02 -0.12
C ARG A 50 -2.82 16.12 0.90
N PRO A 51 -3.03 17.38 0.48
CA PRO A 51 -3.29 18.48 1.42
C PRO A 51 -4.54 18.25 2.29
N ASP A 52 -5.51 17.45 1.83
CA ASP A 52 -6.71 17.03 2.58
C ASP A 52 -6.45 15.89 3.59
N GLU A 53 -5.30 15.23 3.51
CA GLU A 53 -4.90 14.09 4.37
C GLU A 53 -3.92 14.49 5.48
N GLN A 54 -3.44 15.74 5.45
CA GLN A 54 -2.51 16.27 6.44
C GLN A 54 -3.12 16.26 7.86
N PRO A 55 -2.35 15.91 8.91
CA PRO A 55 -2.86 15.82 10.27
C PRO A 55 -3.29 17.19 10.80
N GLN A 56 -4.36 17.19 11.60
CA GLN A 56 -4.77 18.39 12.32
C GLN A 56 -3.78 18.71 13.45
N ILE A 57 -3.26 19.94 13.44
CA ILE A 57 -2.36 20.42 14.49
C ILE A 57 -3.20 21.07 15.59
N VAL A 58 -3.04 20.59 16.82
CA VAL A 58 -3.69 21.14 18.02
C VAL A 58 -2.62 21.60 18.99
N PHE A 59 -2.73 22.85 19.45
CA PHE A 59 -1.79 23.47 20.39
C PHE A 59 -2.53 23.95 21.64
N ASP A 60 -1.78 24.02 22.75
CA ASP A 60 -2.25 24.68 23.97
C ASP A 60 -2.28 26.20 23.72
N PRO A 61 -3.41 26.89 23.96
CA PRO A 61 -3.48 28.36 23.86
C PRO A 61 -2.45 29.10 24.74
N CYS A 62 -1.93 28.46 25.78
CA CYS A 62 -0.88 29.01 26.65
C CYS A 62 0.54 28.66 26.20
N SER A 63 0.71 27.98 25.05
CA SER A 63 2.02 27.69 24.47
C SER A 63 2.47 28.80 23.51
N ASP A 64 3.77 29.09 23.51
CA ASP A 64 4.39 30.06 22.60
C ASP A 64 4.67 29.47 21.20
N VAL A 65 4.06 28.34 20.85
CA VAL A 65 4.30 27.63 19.59
C VAL A 65 3.36 28.15 18.51
N HIS A 66 3.94 28.59 17.40
CA HIS A 66 3.18 29.03 16.23
C HIS A 66 2.96 27.89 15.23
N GLU A 67 1.86 27.96 14.47
CA GLU A 67 1.48 26.92 13.51
C GLU A 67 2.58 26.63 12.47
N LEU A 68 3.26 27.67 11.98
CA LEU A 68 4.35 27.53 11.02
C LEU A 68 5.52 26.70 11.59
N GLU A 69 5.85 26.95 12.85
CA GLU A 69 6.93 26.25 13.56
C GLU A 69 6.57 24.78 13.78
N ALA A 70 5.33 24.51 14.24
CA ALA A 70 4.83 23.16 14.41
C ALA A 70 4.84 22.37 13.08
N ARG A 71 4.40 22.99 11.98
CA ARG A 71 4.43 22.38 10.65
C ARG A 71 5.86 22.08 10.19
N ALA A 72 6.80 23.01 10.40
CA ALA A 72 8.20 22.80 10.06
C ALA A 72 8.81 21.63 10.84
N PHE A 73 8.53 21.56 12.14
CA PHE A 73 8.98 20.47 13.00
C PHE A 73 8.42 19.11 12.56
N ILE A 74 7.12 19.01 12.29
CA ILE A 74 6.49 17.76 11.82
C ILE A 74 7.09 17.32 10.48
N LYS A 75 7.30 18.25 9.54
CA LYS A 75 7.90 17.95 8.24
C LYS A 75 9.34 17.46 8.37
N GLN A 76 10.14 18.09 9.25
CA GLN A 76 11.50 17.66 9.58
C GLN A 76 11.49 16.24 10.16
N TRP A 77 10.63 15.98 11.16
CA TRP A 77 10.50 14.69 11.80
C TRP A 77 10.06 13.59 10.80
N GLN A 78 9.07 13.89 9.95
CA GLN A 78 8.63 13.00 8.87
C GLN A 78 9.75 12.70 7.90
N TYR A 79 10.55 13.69 7.50
CA TYR A 79 11.70 13.49 6.62
C TYR A 79 12.73 12.55 7.26
N GLU A 80 13.11 12.82 8.51
CA GLU A 80 14.07 12.00 9.26
C GLU A 80 13.58 10.55 9.46
N HIS A 81 12.29 10.36 9.73
CA HIS A 81 11.71 9.03 9.95
C HIS A 81 11.35 8.29 8.64
N LYS A 82 11.01 9.00 7.56
CA LYS A 82 10.78 8.42 6.22
C LYS A 82 12.10 7.99 5.56
N LEU A 83 13.19 8.73 5.78
CA LEU A 83 14.54 8.32 5.36
C LEU A 83 15.25 7.38 6.35
N GLY A 84 14.81 7.33 7.60
CA GLY A 84 15.38 6.50 8.67
C GLY A 84 15.10 4.99 8.57
N TYR A 85 14.31 4.53 7.58
CA TYR A 85 14.14 3.11 7.28
C TYR A 85 15.16 2.57 6.25
N VAL A 86 16.33 3.19 6.16
CA VAL A 86 17.47 2.71 5.35
C VAL A 86 18.74 2.65 6.19
N GLU A 87 18.73 2.12 7.43
CA GLU A 87 20.00 1.78 8.12
C GLU A 87 19.87 0.81 9.31
N GLU A 88 19.14 -0.31 9.18
CA GLU A 88 19.35 -1.47 10.10
C GLU A 88 19.43 -2.85 9.43
N THR A 89 19.16 -2.97 8.13
CA THR A 89 19.21 -4.27 7.43
C THR A 89 20.54 -4.59 6.75
N ILE A 90 21.50 -3.67 6.67
CA ILE A 90 22.77 -3.88 5.92
C ILE A 90 23.97 -4.20 6.83
N VAL A 91 23.93 -3.91 8.13
CA VAL A 91 25.10 -4.15 9.01
C VAL A 91 25.16 -5.58 9.58
N LYS A 92 24.04 -6.32 9.63
CA LYS A 92 24.02 -7.68 10.23
C LYS A 92 24.45 -8.84 9.32
N ASN A 93 24.81 -8.58 8.05
CA ASN A 93 25.19 -9.63 7.10
C ASN A 93 26.68 -9.67 6.72
N ASN A 94 27.52 -8.81 7.30
CA ASN A 94 28.96 -8.77 7.02
C ASN A 94 29.80 -9.00 8.29
N GLU A 95 29.44 -9.97 9.13
CA GLU A 95 30.42 -10.56 10.03
C GLU A 95 31.35 -11.48 9.23
N PRO A 96 32.68 -11.24 9.19
CA PRO A 96 33.60 -12.21 8.64
C PRO A 96 33.62 -13.42 9.58
N VAL A 97 33.14 -14.56 9.07
CA VAL A 97 33.34 -15.87 9.70
C VAL A 97 34.85 -16.10 9.79
N LEU A 98 35.41 -15.91 10.98
CA LEU A 98 36.73 -16.38 11.36
C LEU A 98 36.72 -17.91 11.26
N SER A 99 37.47 -18.46 10.32
CA SER A 99 37.86 -19.86 10.28
C SER A 99 39.33 -20.00 9.92
#